data_AF-A0A5C3N6H0-F1
#
_entry.id   AF-A0A5C3N6H0-F1
#
_cell.length_a   1.000
_cell.length_b   1.000
_cell.length_c   1.000
_cell.angle_alpha   90.00
_cell.angle_beta   90.00
_cell.angle_gamma   90.00
#
_symmetry.space_group_name_H-M   'P 1'
#
loop_
_entity.id
_entity.type
_entity.pdbx_description
1 polymer ?
#
loop_
_entity_poly.entity_id
_entity_poly.type
_entity_poly.pdbx_seq_one_letter_code
_entity_poly.pdbx_strand_id
1 'polypeptide(L)'
;MASQYSPDRAYYYPRGTSVSARSFDAVVDRTLSRSVGYERQLKEFESKLSENFSNYRAVEGLLQEALTILKRNSERAKHAETRYVPRMEDQLTESEDILAELLDGLPKTRQHVKQIRQVYDSGRKKAQLLVADLEWLNLDWYDRWRKIIFTSSAPVSWRWKALMRLLFALFFVTFAWVAWIALKGAYRAHRHRLVWGERVLS
;
A
#
# COMPACT_ATOMS: atom_id res chain seq x y z
N MET A 1 -12.25 -83.82 34.74
CA MET A 1 -12.34 -83.81 36.21
C MET A 1 -13.77 -84.17 36.60
N ALA A 2 -13.86 -85.27 37.34
CA ALA A 2 -14.98 -85.88 38.08
C ALA A 2 -16.42 -85.35 37.91
N SER A 3 -17.26 -86.24 37.37
CA SER A 3 -18.66 -86.40 37.72
C SER A 3 -18.77 -86.95 39.16
N GLN A 4 -19.53 -86.28 40.02
CA GLN A 4 -20.02 -86.79 41.29
C GLN A 4 -21.12 -85.85 41.81
N TYR A 5 -22.37 -86.28 41.78
CA TYR A 5 -23.29 -86.25 42.94
C TYR A 5 -24.61 -86.96 42.57
N SER A 6 -24.92 -87.96 43.38
CA SER A 6 -26.15 -88.77 43.44
C SER A 6 -26.83 -88.44 44.79
N PRO A 7 -27.96 -89.03 45.18
CA PRO A 7 -29.32 -89.03 44.61
C PRO A 7 -30.37 -88.53 45.65
N ASP A 8 -31.65 -88.72 45.33
CA ASP A 8 -32.80 -88.80 46.25
C ASP A 8 -33.27 -87.57 47.04
N ARG A 9 -34.26 -86.88 46.47
CA ARG A 9 -35.35 -86.26 47.24
C ARG A 9 -36.69 -86.84 46.78
N ALA A 10 -37.20 -87.78 47.58
CA ALA A 10 -38.56 -88.25 47.52
C ALA A 10 -39.52 -87.08 47.83
N TYR A 11 -40.34 -86.69 46.86
CA TYR A 11 -41.44 -85.77 47.08
C TYR A 11 -42.66 -86.55 47.58
N TYR A 12 -42.96 -86.38 48.86
CA TYR A 12 -44.27 -86.68 49.43
C TYR A 12 -45.32 -85.79 48.73
N TYR A 13 -46.21 -86.40 47.94
CA TYR A 13 -47.46 -85.75 47.55
C TYR A 13 -48.52 -85.99 48.64
N PRO A 14 -49.01 -84.96 49.33
CA PRO A 14 -50.22 -85.11 50.12
C PRO A 14 -51.41 -85.27 49.17
N ARG A 15 -52.21 -86.31 49.45
CA ARG A 15 -53.50 -86.60 48.82
C ARG A 15 -54.46 -85.45 49.12
N GLY A 16 -54.52 -84.48 48.22
CA GLY A 16 -55.43 -83.34 48.25
C GLY A 16 -56.77 -83.69 47.63
N THR A 17 -57.83 -83.27 48.31
CA THR A 17 -59.23 -83.25 47.92
C THR A 17 -59.44 -82.77 46.49
N SER A 18 -60.39 -83.40 45.78
CA SER A 18 -60.80 -83.06 44.41
C SER A 18 -61.38 -81.64 44.35
N VAL A 19 -60.51 -80.67 44.11
CA VAL A 19 -60.87 -79.35 43.58
C VAL A 19 -61.17 -79.54 42.09
N SER A 20 -62.30 -79.02 41.62
CA SER A 20 -62.75 -79.15 40.23
C SER A 20 -61.64 -78.68 39.26
N ALA A 21 -61.21 -79.57 38.36
CA ALA A 21 -60.14 -79.31 37.39
C ALA A 21 -60.36 -78.00 36.58
N ARG A 22 -61.62 -77.58 36.42
CA ARG A 22 -62.00 -76.32 35.75
C ARG A 22 -61.60 -75.04 36.50
N SER A 23 -61.58 -75.04 37.84
CA SER A 23 -61.17 -73.84 38.60
C SER A 23 -59.66 -73.70 38.69
N PHE A 24 -58.93 -74.82 38.69
CA PHE A 24 -57.47 -74.83 38.58
C PHE A 24 -57.02 -74.36 37.19
N ASP A 25 -57.65 -74.84 36.12
CA ASP A 25 -57.39 -74.35 34.75
C ASP A 25 -57.62 -72.84 34.65
N ALA A 26 -58.72 -72.33 35.19
CA ALA A 26 -59.01 -70.88 35.16
C ALA A 26 -58.01 -70.03 35.96
N VAL A 27 -57.44 -70.57 37.05
CA VAL A 27 -56.39 -69.90 37.82
C VAL A 27 -55.06 -69.96 37.08
N VAL A 28 -54.73 -71.09 36.47
CA VAL A 28 -53.52 -71.27 35.64
C VAL A 28 -53.58 -70.38 34.41
N ASP A 29 -54.71 -70.28 33.71
CA ASP A 29 -54.88 -69.38 32.57
C ASP A 29 -54.76 -67.90 32.97
N ARG A 30 -55.29 -67.52 34.15
CA ARG A 30 -55.12 -66.16 34.67
C ARG A 30 -53.68 -65.86 35.06
N THR A 31 -52.99 -66.79 35.71
CA THR A 31 -51.59 -66.59 36.10
C THR A 31 -50.67 -66.62 34.87
N LEU A 32 -50.93 -67.47 33.88
CA LEU A 32 -50.24 -67.48 32.58
C LEU A 32 -50.48 -66.18 31.82
N SER A 33 -51.72 -65.72 31.71
CA SER A 33 -52.05 -64.45 31.03
C SER A 33 -51.34 -63.27 31.71
N ARG A 34 -51.28 -63.27 33.05
CA ARG A 34 -50.59 -62.25 33.84
C ARG A 34 -49.07 -62.36 33.70
N SER A 35 -48.53 -63.57 33.65
CA SER A 35 -47.11 -63.87 33.37
C SER A 35 -46.69 -63.36 31.99
N VAL A 36 -47.48 -63.60 30.95
CA VAL A 36 -47.23 -63.10 29.59
C VAL A 36 -47.29 -61.56 29.56
N GLY A 37 -48.20 -60.96 30.32
CA GLY A 37 -48.25 -59.50 30.51
C GLY A 37 -46.97 -58.94 31.13
N TYR A 38 -46.47 -59.57 32.19
CA TYR A 38 -45.19 -59.19 32.80
C TYR A 38 -44.01 -59.42 31.87
N GLU A 39 -43.99 -60.51 31.09
CA GLU A 39 -42.94 -60.78 30.11
C GLU A 39 -42.87 -59.69 29.03
N ARG A 40 -44.02 -59.22 28.53
CA ARG A 40 -44.07 -58.10 27.58
C ARG A 40 -43.54 -56.80 28.18
N GLN A 41 -43.95 -56.47 29.40
CA GLN A 41 -43.44 -55.29 30.10
C GLN A 41 -41.94 -55.38 30.34
N LEU A 42 -41.45 -56.57 30.72
CA LEU A 42 -40.02 -56.80 30.94
C LEU A 42 -39.22 -56.61 29.64
N LYS A 43 -39.71 -57.13 28.51
CA LYS A 43 -39.10 -56.94 27.20
C LYS A 43 -39.10 -55.48 26.75
N GLU A 44 -40.16 -54.74 27.01
CA GLU A 44 -40.22 -53.30 26.71
C GLU A 44 -39.26 -52.49 27.59
N PHE A 45 -39.12 -52.86 28.87
CA PHE A 45 -38.11 -52.26 29.74
C PHE A 45 -36.70 -52.60 29.28
N GLU A 46 -36.44 -53.85 28.91
CA GLU A 46 -35.15 -54.29 28.38
C GLU A 46 -34.79 -53.52 27.10
N SER A 47 -35.74 -53.34 26.17
CA SER A 47 -35.50 -52.59 24.94
C SER A 47 -35.18 -51.11 25.22
N LYS A 48 -35.95 -50.45 26.10
CA LYS A 48 -35.71 -49.06 26.49
C LYS A 48 -34.37 -48.90 27.22
N LEU A 49 -34.00 -49.86 28.06
CA LEU A 49 -32.73 -49.87 28.77
C LEU A 49 -31.57 -50.01 27.79
N SER A 50 -31.68 -50.92 26.81
CA SER A 50 -30.68 -51.10 25.75
C SER A 50 -30.53 -49.84 24.90
N GLU A 51 -31.63 -49.20 24.52
CA GLU A 51 -31.60 -47.94 23.77
C GLU A 51 -30.93 -46.83 24.59
N ASN A 52 -31.31 -46.68 25.87
CA ASN A 52 -30.71 -45.69 26.77
C ASN A 52 -29.22 -45.94 26.99
N PHE A 53 -28.78 -47.20 27.14
CA PHE A 53 -27.36 -47.53 27.25
C PHE A 53 -26.60 -47.26 25.95
N SER A 54 -27.22 -47.51 24.79
CA SER A 54 -26.65 -47.14 23.50
C SER A 54 -26.48 -45.62 23.38
N ASN A 55 -27.51 -44.85 23.76
CA ASN A 55 -27.47 -43.39 23.77
C ASN A 55 -26.42 -42.86 24.74
N TYR A 56 -26.32 -43.43 25.95
CA TYR A 56 -25.30 -43.07 26.92
C TYR A 56 -23.89 -43.31 26.37
N ARG A 57 -23.66 -44.47 25.73
CA ARG A 57 -22.37 -44.79 25.11
C ARG A 57 -22.03 -43.84 23.96
N ALA A 58 -23.02 -43.42 23.17
CA ALA A 58 -22.81 -42.42 22.13
C ALA A 58 -22.40 -41.06 22.73
N VAL A 59 -23.07 -40.62 23.79
CA VAL A 59 -22.73 -39.38 24.51
C VAL A 59 -21.34 -39.46 25.15
N GLU A 60 -20.98 -40.60 25.76
CA GLU A 60 -19.65 -40.83 26.33
C GLU A 60 -18.56 -40.72 25.25
N GLY A 61 -18.80 -41.29 24.06
CA GLY A 61 -17.90 -41.17 22.92
C GLY A 61 -17.70 -39.72 22.48
N LEU A 62 -18.78 -38.94 22.37
CA LEU A 62 -18.71 -37.51 22.03
C LEU A 62 -17.98 -36.69 23.10
N LEU A 63 -18.17 -37.01 24.38
CA LEU A 63 -17.47 -36.36 25.48
C LEU A 63 -15.97 -36.65 25.44
N GLN A 64 -15.58 -37.90 25.19
CA GLN A 64 -14.18 -38.26 25.02
C GLN A 64 -13.56 -37.53 23.81
N GLU A 65 -14.25 -37.49 22.69
CA GLU A 65 -13.78 -36.75 21.51
C GLU A 65 -13.61 -35.26 21.82
N ALA A 66 -14.61 -34.61 22.41
CA ALA A 66 -14.54 -33.20 22.80
C ALA A 66 -13.37 -32.91 23.75
N LEU A 67 -13.13 -33.78 24.74
CA LEU A 67 -11.99 -33.66 25.65
C LEU A 67 -10.65 -33.79 24.92
N THR A 68 -10.53 -34.73 23.98
CA THR A 68 -9.29 -34.89 23.19
C THR A 68 -9.01 -33.66 22.32
N ILE A 69 -10.05 -33.09 21.70
CA ILE A 69 -9.97 -31.87 20.91
C ILE A 69 -9.57 -30.69 21.80
N LEU A 70 -10.21 -30.54 22.95
CA LEU A 70 -9.92 -29.46 23.88
C LEU A 70 -8.47 -29.53 24.39
N LYS A 71 -8.00 -30.72 24.77
CA LYS A 71 -6.61 -30.93 25.20
C LYS A 71 -5.62 -30.56 24.09
N ARG A 72 -5.88 -31.01 22.85
CA ARG A 72 -5.04 -30.68 21.70
C ARG A 72 -5.04 -29.18 21.39
N ASN A 73 -6.17 -28.51 21.48
CA ASN A 73 -6.27 -27.07 21.25
C ASN A 73 -5.58 -26.27 22.35
N SER A 74 -5.69 -26.69 23.61
CA SER A 74 -4.97 -26.09 24.74
C SER A 74 -3.45 -26.18 24.56
N GLU A 75 -2.94 -27.35 24.19
CA GLU A 75 -1.50 -27.52 23.90
C GLU A 75 -1.04 -26.66 22.71
N ARG A 76 -1.85 -26.57 21.65
CA ARG A 76 -1.55 -25.67 20.52
C ARG A 76 -1.55 -24.20 20.93
N ALA A 77 -2.50 -23.77 21.75
CA ALA A 77 -2.55 -22.41 22.26
C ALA A 77 -1.32 -22.10 23.12
N LYS A 78 -0.94 -23.03 24.01
CA LYS A 78 0.27 -22.91 24.83
C LYS A 78 1.55 -22.88 24.00
N HIS A 79 1.65 -23.70 22.96
CA HIS A 79 2.75 -23.64 22.01
C HIS A 79 2.77 -22.33 21.22
N ALA A 80 1.61 -21.80 20.86
CA ALA A 80 1.52 -20.54 20.16
C ALA A 80 1.93 -19.37 21.06
N GLU A 81 1.48 -19.37 22.31
CA GLU A 81 1.87 -18.41 23.33
C GLU A 81 3.38 -18.45 23.59
N THR A 82 3.97 -19.63 23.76
CA THR A 82 5.40 -19.75 24.05
C THR A 82 6.32 -19.48 22.86
N ARG A 83 5.84 -19.64 21.62
CA ARG A 83 6.71 -19.56 20.43
C ARG A 83 6.39 -18.38 19.51
N TYR A 84 5.12 -18.10 19.27
CA TYR A 84 4.74 -17.03 18.33
C TYR A 84 4.70 -15.67 19.01
N VAL A 85 4.24 -15.58 20.26
CA VAL A 85 4.18 -14.29 20.96
C VAL A 85 5.57 -13.67 21.13
N PRO A 86 6.59 -14.39 21.66
CA PRO A 86 7.93 -13.82 21.80
C PRO A 86 8.55 -13.48 20.45
N ARG A 87 8.34 -14.34 19.43
CA ARG A 87 8.84 -14.07 18.09
C ARG A 87 8.22 -12.81 17.48
N MET A 88 6.92 -12.58 17.69
CA MET A 88 6.25 -11.37 17.22
C MET A 88 6.76 -10.13 17.96
N GLU A 89 7.02 -10.26 19.26
CA GLU A 89 7.62 -9.19 20.07
C GLU A 89 9.03 -8.86 19.57
N ASP A 90 9.90 -9.86 19.38
CA ASP A 90 11.24 -9.69 18.83
C ASP A 90 11.21 -9.01 17.44
N GLN A 91 10.30 -9.44 16.56
CA GLN A 91 10.14 -8.84 15.24
C GLN A 91 9.64 -7.40 15.30
N LEU A 92 8.80 -7.07 16.28
CA LEU A 92 8.29 -5.72 16.48
C LEU A 92 9.41 -4.81 16.99
N THR A 93 10.21 -5.29 17.95
CA THR A 93 11.39 -4.57 18.46
C THR A 93 12.43 -4.34 17.35
N GLU A 94 12.74 -5.36 16.54
CA GLU A 94 13.63 -5.20 15.38
C GLU A 94 13.11 -4.15 14.40
N SER A 95 11.80 -4.17 14.13
CA SER A 95 11.16 -3.18 13.25
C SER A 95 11.21 -1.77 13.84
N GLU A 96 11.05 -1.63 15.16
CA GLU A 96 11.16 -0.35 15.87
C GLU A 96 12.58 0.21 15.78
N ASP A 97 13.60 -0.63 15.97
CA ASP A 97 15.00 -0.26 15.83
C ASP A 97 15.33 0.23 14.40
N ILE A 98 14.86 -0.50 13.38
CA ILE A 98 15.03 -0.09 11.96
C ILE A 98 14.34 1.25 11.69
N LEU A 99 13.14 1.45 12.22
CA LEU A 99 12.41 2.72 12.06
C LEU A 99 13.13 3.87 12.77
N ALA A 100 13.71 3.62 13.95
CA ALA A 100 14.50 4.60 14.68
C ALA A 100 15.77 4.99 13.90
N GLU A 101 16.49 4.01 13.33
CA GLU A 101 17.65 4.27 12.47
C GLU A 101 17.26 5.08 11.22
N LEU A 102 16.16 4.71 10.57
CA LEU A 102 15.65 5.43 9.40
C LEU A 102 15.28 6.89 9.75
N LEU A 103 14.67 7.10 10.91
CA LEU A 103 14.27 8.42 11.39
C LEU A 103 15.48 9.32 11.67
N ASP A 104 16.59 8.77 12.16
CA ASP A 104 17.86 9.50 12.31
C ASP A 104 18.60 9.70 10.97
N GLY A 105 18.50 8.74 10.04
CA GLY A 105 19.13 8.80 8.73
C GLY A 105 18.48 9.81 7.77
N LEU A 106 17.15 9.83 7.69
CA LEU A 106 16.37 10.70 6.79
C LEU A 106 16.75 12.19 6.81
N PRO A 107 16.91 12.86 7.97
CA PRO A 107 17.30 14.26 8.00
C PRO A 107 18.70 14.48 7.43
N LYS A 108 19.64 13.56 7.67
CA LYS A 108 21.01 13.61 7.12
C LYS A 108 20.96 13.47 5.60
N THR A 109 20.25 12.49 5.06
CA THR A 109 20.08 12.30 3.61
C THR A 109 19.41 13.52 2.98
N ARG A 110 18.39 14.09 3.62
CA ARG A 110 17.72 15.30 3.16
C ARG A 110 18.65 16.51 3.13
N GLN A 111 19.54 16.64 4.13
CA GLN A 111 20.57 17.67 4.15
C GLN A 111 21.57 17.50 3.01
N HIS A 112 22.04 16.27 2.75
CA HIS A 112 22.93 15.99 1.63
C HIS A 112 22.29 16.30 0.28
N VAL A 113 21.02 15.94 0.08
CA VAL A 113 20.29 16.27 -1.16
C VAL A 113 20.15 17.80 -1.32
N LYS A 114 19.87 18.53 -0.23
CA LYS A 114 19.84 20.01 -0.26
C LYS A 114 21.19 20.61 -0.66
N GLN A 115 22.29 20.09 -0.11
CA GLN A 115 23.65 20.53 -0.44
C GLN A 115 23.98 20.25 -1.91
N ILE A 116 23.71 19.04 -2.40
CA ILE A 116 23.91 18.67 -3.81
C ILE A 116 23.12 19.60 -4.73
N ARG A 117 21.85 19.85 -4.39
CA ARG A 117 21.00 20.78 -5.16
C ARG A 117 21.57 22.19 -5.18
N GLN A 118 22.05 22.69 -4.04
CA GLN A 118 22.67 24.01 -3.97
C GLN A 118 23.94 24.10 -4.84
N VAL A 119 24.80 23.07 -4.81
CA VAL A 119 26.00 23.00 -5.64
C VAL A 119 25.63 22.95 -7.12
N TYR A 120 24.66 22.10 -7.49
CA TYR A 120 24.15 21.99 -8.86
C TYR A 120 23.57 23.33 -9.36
N ASP A 121 22.72 23.98 -8.59
CA ASP A 121 22.12 25.27 -8.95
C ASP A 121 23.19 26.36 -9.09
N SER A 122 24.23 26.33 -8.25
CA SER A 122 25.37 27.25 -8.36
C SER A 122 26.19 27.00 -9.64
N GLY A 123 26.44 25.74 -9.97
CA GLY A 123 27.12 25.33 -11.20
C GLY A 123 26.32 25.73 -12.43
N ARG A 124 25.00 25.50 -12.42
CA ARG A 124 24.08 25.90 -13.50
C ARG A 124 24.11 27.40 -13.73
N LYS A 125 24.07 28.21 -12.67
CA LYS A 125 24.18 29.68 -12.77
C LYS A 125 25.51 30.11 -13.38
N LYS A 126 26.64 29.51 -12.94
CA LYS A 126 27.96 29.80 -13.51
C LYS A 126 28.04 29.42 -14.99
N ALA A 127 27.48 28.27 -15.37
CA ALA A 127 27.43 27.83 -16.75
C ALA A 127 26.59 28.78 -17.62
N GLN A 128 25.44 29.25 -17.12
CA GLN A 128 24.63 30.24 -17.83
C GLN A 128 25.37 31.57 -18.03
N LEU A 129 26.10 32.04 -17.02
CA LEU A 129 26.93 33.23 -17.15
C LEU A 129 28.05 33.03 -18.17
N LEU A 130 28.75 31.89 -18.12
CA LEU A 130 29.79 31.55 -19.09
C LEU A 130 29.23 31.45 -20.52
N VAL A 131 28.06 30.85 -20.70
CA VAL A 131 27.40 30.77 -22.01
C VAL A 131 27.03 32.16 -22.50
N ALA A 132 26.47 33.02 -21.64
CA ALA A 132 26.16 34.41 -22.01
C ALA A 132 27.43 35.21 -22.36
N ASP A 133 28.52 35.01 -21.63
CA ASP A 133 29.82 35.63 -21.90
C ASP A 133 30.42 35.12 -23.23
N LEU A 134 30.36 33.81 -23.48
CA LEU A 134 30.81 33.21 -24.74
C LEU A 134 29.95 33.66 -25.92
N GLU A 135 28.64 33.74 -25.76
CA GLU A 135 27.73 34.28 -26.77
C GLU A 135 28.06 35.75 -27.07
N TRP A 136 28.38 36.53 -26.03
CA TRP A 136 28.85 37.90 -26.22
C TRP A 136 30.18 37.97 -26.98
N LEU A 137 31.12 37.08 -26.65
CA LEU A 137 32.43 36.94 -27.29
C LEU A 137 32.34 36.47 -28.74
N ASN A 138 31.33 35.65 -29.07
CA ASN A 138 31.12 35.09 -30.40
C ASN A 138 30.31 36.01 -31.33
N LEU A 139 29.75 37.12 -30.84
CA LEU A 139 29.09 38.11 -31.71
C LEU A 139 30.10 38.76 -32.65
N ASP A 140 29.70 38.88 -33.92
CA ASP A 140 30.44 39.63 -34.92
C ASP A 140 30.64 41.09 -34.50
N TRP A 141 31.74 41.68 -34.96
CA TRP A 141 32.15 43.05 -34.61
C TRP A 141 31.02 44.08 -34.79
N TYR A 142 30.29 43.99 -35.91
CA TYR A 142 29.18 44.90 -36.21
C TYR A 142 28.00 44.74 -35.22
N ASP A 143 27.64 43.52 -34.88
CA ASP A 143 26.55 43.23 -33.94
C ASP A 143 26.91 43.62 -32.51
N ARG A 144 28.17 43.42 -32.12
CA ARG A 144 28.69 43.91 -30.84
C ARG A 144 28.62 45.42 -30.74
N TRP A 145 29.04 46.14 -31.79
CA TRP A 145 28.98 47.61 -31.84
C TRP A 145 27.54 48.14 -31.78
N ARG A 146 26.62 47.52 -32.53
CA ARG A 146 25.19 47.85 -32.50
C ARG A 146 24.59 47.61 -31.11
N LYS A 147 24.86 46.47 -30.48
CA LYS A 147 24.39 46.18 -29.12
C LYS A 147 24.94 47.16 -28.08
N ILE A 148 26.20 47.61 -28.20
CA ILE A 148 26.77 48.63 -27.28
C ILE A 148 26.02 49.97 -27.39
N ILE A 149 25.66 50.39 -28.60
CA ILE A 149 24.98 51.68 -28.83
C ILE A 149 23.54 51.61 -28.32
N PHE A 150 22.79 50.58 -28.71
CA PHE A 150 21.34 50.51 -28.49
C PHE A 150 20.91 49.79 -27.21
N THR A 151 21.76 48.97 -26.59
CA THR A 151 21.40 48.15 -25.42
C THR A 151 22.27 48.47 -24.22
N SER A 152 21.64 48.77 -23.07
CA SER A 152 22.33 49.12 -21.80
C SER A 152 23.03 47.92 -21.15
N SER A 153 22.59 46.69 -21.43
CA SER A 153 23.05 45.47 -20.79
C SER A 153 24.38 44.89 -21.32
N ALA A 154 25.09 45.59 -22.21
CA ALA A 154 26.39 45.11 -22.67
C ALA A 154 27.43 45.06 -21.53
N PRO A 155 28.24 43.99 -21.39
CA PRO A 155 29.22 43.81 -20.32
C PRO A 155 30.51 44.62 -20.56
N VAL A 156 30.36 45.93 -20.81
CA VAL A 156 31.48 46.85 -21.07
C VAL A 156 31.41 48.04 -20.12
N SER A 157 32.56 48.59 -19.77
CA SER A 157 32.67 49.76 -18.89
C SER A 157 31.79 50.91 -19.39
N TRP A 158 31.13 51.60 -18.47
CA TRP A 158 30.23 52.71 -18.78
C TRP A 158 30.92 53.82 -19.61
N ARG A 159 32.21 54.05 -19.33
CA ARG A 159 33.05 55.02 -20.05
C ARG A 159 33.16 54.69 -21.54
N TRP A 160 33.32 53.42 -21.86
CA TRP A 160 33.40 52.96 -23.26
C TRP A 160 32.05 53.06 -23.98
N LYS A 161 30.96 52.74 -23.28
CA LYS A 161 29.59 52.94 -23.82
C LYS A 161 29.33 54.41 -24.16
N ALA A 162 29.70 55.31 -23.24
CA ALA A 162 29.54 56.75 -23.43
C ALA A 162 30.39 57.25 -24.61
N LEU A 163 31.64 56.80 -24.70
CA LEU A 163 32.54 57.15 -25.81
C LEU A 163 31.98 56.68 -27.16
N MET A 164 31.54 55.42 -27.26
CA MET A 164 30.96 54.87 -28.49
C MET A 164 29.67 55.57 -28.92
N ARG A 165 28.80 55.92 -27.96
CA ARG A 165 27.58 56.70 -28.24
C ARG A 165 27.89 58.13 -28.68
N LEU A 166 28.91 58.76 -28.08
CA LEU A 166 29.35 60.10 -28.46
C LEU A 166 29.94 60.09 -29.88
N LEU A 167 30.79 59.12 -30.20
CA LEU A 167 31.32 58.96 -31.56
C LEU A 167 30.19 58.76 -32.57
N PHE A 168 29.22 57.89 -32.28
CA PHE A 168 28.05 57.69 -33.15
C PHE A 168 27.25 58.98 -33.35
N ALA A 169 26.99 59.74 -32.29
CA ALA A 169 26.28 61.01 -32.37
C ALA A 169 27.06 62.04 -33.21
N LEU A 170 28.39 62.12 -33.05
CA LEU A 170 29.24 63.01 -33.82
C LEU A 170 29.20 62.66 -35.31
N PHE A 171 29.36 61.38 -35.65
CA PHE A 171 29.22 60.92 -37.04
C PHE A 171 27.83 61.25 -37.60
N PHE A 172 26.76 60.95 -36.85
CA PHE A 172 25.40 61.26 -37.29
C PHE A 172 25.18 62.76 -37.55
N VAL A 173 25.69 63.63 -36.67
CA VAL A 173 25.62 65.09 -36.85
C VAL A 173 26.41 65.53 -38.08
N THR A 174 27.61 65.00 -38.31
CA THR A 174 28.39 65.34 -39.52
C THR A 174 27.69 64.89 -40.80
N PHE A 175 27.08 63.70 -40.81
CA PHE A 175 26.30 63.21 -41.95
C PHE A 175 25.05 64.04 -42.19
N ALA A 176 24.30 64.39 -41.14
CA ALA A 176 23.13 65.25 -41.24
C ALA A 176 23.52 66.65 -41.76
N TRP A 177 24.65 67.18 -41.31
CA TRP A 177 25.19 68.45 -41.78
C TRP A 177 25.57 68.42 -43.26
N VAL A 178 26.32 67.40 -43.69
CA VAL A 178 26.69 67.21 -45.10
C VAL A 178 25.45 67.00 -45.97
N ALA A 179 24.50 66.16 -45.53
CA ALA A 179 23.23 65.95 -46.22
C ALA A 179 22.43 67.26 -46.34
N TRP A 180 22.41 68.08 -45.29
CA TRP A 180 21.76 69.40 -45.31
C TRP A 180 22.42 70.36 -46.30
N ILE A 181 23.76 70.40 -46.34
CA ILE A 181 24.50 71.18 -47.34
C ILE A 181 24.21 70.67 -48.75
N ALA A 182 24.24 69.35 -48.96
CA ALA A 182 23.93 68.73 -50.24
C ALA A 182 22.50 69.06 -50.68
N LEU A 183 21.53 69.03 -49.75
CA LEU A 183 20.13 69.36 -50.02
C LEU A 183 19.96 70.84 -50.35
N LYS A 184 20.62 71.75 -49.62
CA LYS A 184 20.68 73.18 -49.95
C LYS A 184 21.35 73.42 -51.31
N GLY A 185 22.41 72.68 -51.61
CA GLY A 185 23.12 72.72 -52.89
C GLY A 185 22.24 72.27 -54.05
N ALA A 186 21.55 71.13 -53.89
CA ALA A 186 20.59 70.62 -54.85
C ALA A 186 19.41 71.58 -55.04
N TYR A 187 18.87 72.14 -53.96
CA TYR A 187 17.82 73.14 -54.00
C TYR A 187 18.28 74.40 -54.75
N ARG A 188 19.50 74.88 -54.50
CA ARG A 188 20.08 76.02 -55.21
C ARG A 188 20.29 75.72 -56.70
N ALA A 189 20.81 74.53 -57.05
CA ALA A 189 20.98 74.11 -58.44
C ALA A 189 19.63 74.00 -59.17
N HIS A 190 18.60 73.46 -58.50
CA HIS A 190 17.25 73.38 -59.05
C HIS A 190 16.63 74.77 -59.27
N ARG A 191 16.87 75.73 -58.37
CA ARG A 191 16.43 77.11 -58.53
C ARG A 191 17.13 77.82 -59.69
N HIS A 192 18.45 77.64 -59.84
CA HIS A 192 19.17 78.23 -60.98
C HIS A 192 18.74 77.62 -62.32
N ARG A 193 18.40 76.33 -62.38
CA ARG A 193 17.86 75.70 -63.60
C ARG A 193 16.50 76.28 -64.02
N LEU A 194 15.67 76.72 -63.09
CA LEU A 194 14.40 77.41 -63.37
C LEU A 194 14.61 78.82 -63.95
N VAL A 195 15.59 79.57 -63.44
CA VAL A 195 15.90 80.93 -63.93
C VAL A 195 16.45 80.92 -65.36
N TRP A 196 17.18 79.88 -65.76
CA TRP A 196 17.59 79.71 -67.16
C TRP A 196 16.48 79.16 -68.06
N GLY A 197 15.48 78.47 -67.50
CA GLY A 197 14.29 78.04 -68.25
C GLY A 197 13.38 79.19 -68.66
N GLU A 198 13.21 80.20 -67.79
CA GLU A 198 12.40 81.39 -68.10
C GLU A 198 13.07 82.33 -69.13
N ARG A 199 14.40 82.32 -69.24
CA ARG A 199 15.13 83.14 -70.25
C ARG A 199 15.18 82.53 -71.65
N VAL A 200 14.76 81.28 -71.83
CA VAL A 200 14.73 80.63 -73.16
C VAL A 200 13.30 80.66 -73.76
N LEU A 201 12.30 81.06 -72.97
CA LEU A 201 10.89 81.18 -73.38
C LEU A 201 10.42 82.63 -73.58
N SER A 202 11.34 83.61 -73.59
CA SER A 202 11.08 84.99 -74.01
C SER A 202 12.02 85.42 -75.13
#